data_AF-A0A9D5VWR9-F1
#
_entry.id   AF-A0A9D5VWR9-F1
#
_cell.length_a   1.000
_cell.length_b   1.000
_cell.length_c   1.000
_cell.angle_alpha   90.00
_cell.angle_beta   90.00
_cell.angle_gamma   90.00
#
_symmetry.space_group_name_H-M   'P 1'
#
loop_
_entity.id
_entity.type
_entity.pdbx_description
1 polymer ?
#
loop_
_entity_poly.entity_id
_entity_poly.type
_entity_poly.pdbx_seq_one_letter_code
_entity_poly.pdbx_strand_id
1 'polypeptide(L)'
;MNSILPHHDPEIQYEPKEFNNHHPKYVYYYLQTLRLERFKSGASVPTLDRNQFSKISIVIPPYNEQTEIANHLSTIDQKITLHTSKKRKLEELFRTLLHQLMTAEIRVNDMDLSFLEALTS
;
A
#
# COMPACT_ATOMS: atom_id res chain seq x y z
N MET A 1 43.36 44.46 17.60
CA MET A 1 42.01 44.86 17.15
C MET A 1 41.67 44.07 15.90
N ASN A 2 40.52 43.39 15.95
CA ASN A 2 39.88 42.54 14.94
C ASN A 2 40.61 41.28 14.46
N SER A 3 40.44 40.21 15.24
CA SER A 3 40.59 38.83 14.80
C SER A 3 39.22 38.37 14.27
N ILE A 4 39.10 38.11 12.97
CA ILE A 4 37.93 37.45 12.37
C ILE A 4 38.26 35.95 12.39
N LEU A 5 37.61 35.23 13.30
CA LEU A 5 37.63 33.76 13.32
C LEU A 5 36.90 33.24 12.07
N PRO A 6 37.48 32.33 11.27
CA PRO A 6 36.68 31.54 10.36
C PRO A 6 35.80 30.62 11.21
N HIS A 7 34.48 30.83 11.15
CA HIS A 7 33.51 29.83 11.56
C HIS A 7 33.65 28.62 10.64
N HIS A 8 34.59 27.73 10.98
CA HIS A 8 34.57 26.38 10.47
C HIS A 8 33.44 25.67 11.22
N ASP A 9 32.23 25.76 10.65
CA ASP A 9 31.21 24.78 10.98
C ASP A 9 31.86 23.40 10.79
N PRO A 10 31.79 22.49 11.76
CA PRO A 10 32.24 21.14 11.53
C PRO A 10 31.40 20.62 10.37
N GLU A 11 32.05 20.28 9.26
CA GLU A 11 31.43 19.44 8.24
C GLU A 11 30.84 18.26 8.99
N ILE A 12 29.52 18.25 9.13
CA ILE A 12 28.80 17.06 9.57
C ILE A 12 29.05 16.09 8.43
N GLN A 13 30.09 15.27 8.59
CA GLN A 13 30.30 14.09 7.79
C GLN A 13 29.05 13.25 8.02
N TYR A 14 28.08 13.38 7.12
CA TYR A 14 27.02 12.41 6.97
C TYR A 14 27.71 11.17 6.42
N GLU A 15 28.29 10.38 7.33
CA GLU A 15 28.57 8.97 7.07
C GLU A 15 27.29 8.38 6.46
N PRO A 16 27.32 7.90 5.21
CA PRO A 16 26.20 7.18 4.64
C PRO A 16 25.98 5.98 5.54
N LYS A 17 24.97 6.04 6.43
CA LYS A 17 24.53 4.86 7.15
C LYS A 17 24.13 3.85 6.09
N GLU A 18 24.91 2.79 5.95
CA GLU A 18 24.68 1.64 5.08
C GLU A 18 23.17 1.34 4.98
N PHE A 19 22.51 1.84 3.94
CA PHE A 19 21.09 1.58 3.65
C PHE A 19 20.91 0.20 2.99
N ASN A 20 21.91 -0.66 3.11
CA ASN A 20 22.15 -1.74 2.17
C ASN A 20 21.97 -3.10 2.83
N ASN A 21 20.74 -3.45 3.23
CA ASN A 21 20.26 -4.85 3.15
C ASN A 21 18.76 -5.05 3.40
N HIS A 22 17.90 -4.08 3.04
CA HIS A 22 16.47 -4.18 3.31
C HIS A 22 15.65 -4.22 2.04
N HIS A 23 14.84 -5.27 1.87
CA HIS A 23 13.94 -5.39 0.73
C HIS A 23 12.78 -4.39 0.89
N PRO A 24 12.58 -3.43 -0.04
CA PRO A 24 11.64 -2.32 0.18
C PRO A 24 10.19 -2.75 0.47
N LYS A 25 9.71 -3.78 -0.23
CA LYS A 25 8.37 -4.34 0.01
C LYS A 25 8.28 -5.05 1.35
N TYR A 26 9.36 -5.70 1.81
CA TYR A 26 9.37 -6.32 3.13
C TYR A 26 9.22 -5.24 4.21
N VAL A 27 9.98 -4.15 4.10
CA VAL A 27 9.88 -3.00 5.01
C VAL A 27 8.47 -2.43 5.00
N TYR A 28 7.88 -2.23 3.81
CA TYR A 28 6.50 -1.76 3.69
C TYR A 28 5.51 -2.65 4.46
N TYR A 29 5.51 -3.95 4.21
CA TYR A 29 4.61 -4.88 4.90
C TYR A 29 4.90 -4.96 6.41
N TYR A 30 6.18 -4.95 6.80
CA TYR A 30 6.57 -4.97 8.20
C TYR A 30 6.10 -3.72 8.95
N LEU A 31 6.24 -2.53 8.36
CA LEU A 31 5.75 -1.28 8.94
C LEU A 31 4.24 -1.26 9.13
N GLN A 32 3.48 -1.96 8.28
CA GLN A 32 2.03 -2.11 8.48
C GLN A 32 1.69 -2.96 9.71
N THR A 33 2.57 -3.88 10.12
CA THR A 33 2.39 -4.65 11.36
C THR A 33 2.73 -3.82 12.61
N LEU A 34 3.63 -2.84 12.46
CA LEU A 34 3.91 -1.89 13.53
C LEU A 34 2.70 -0.98 13.66
N ARG A 35 1.97 -1.08 14.78
CA ARG A 35 0.94 -0.07 15.12
C ARG A 35 1.61 1.29 15.35
N LEU A 36 1.91 2.02 14.28
CA LEU A 36 2.65 3.29 14.29
C LEU A 36 1.94 4.38 15.09
N GLU A 37 0.63 4.22 15.28
CA GLU A 37 -0.23 5.00 16.15
C GLU A 37 0.36 5.23 17.55
N ARG A 38 1.07 4.23 18.09
CA ARG A 38 1.69 4.33 19.43
C ARG A 38 2.88 5.28 19.52
N PHE A 39 3.41 5.71 18.36
CA PHE A 39 4.57 6.59 18.24
C PHE A 39 4.16 7.99 17.76
N LYS A 40 2.85 8.27 17.70
CA LYS A 40 2.33 9.61 17.42
C LYS A 40 2.60 10.53 18.60
N SER A 41 3.03 11.74 18.30
CA SER A 41 3.22 12.85 19.24
C SER A 41 2.46 14.08 18.75
N GLY A 42 2.02 14.95 19.67
CA GLY A 42 1.24 16.15 19.36
C GLY A 42 -0.28 15.97 19.49
N ALA A 43 -0.94 16.93 20.14
CA ALA A 43 -2.37 16.88 20.43
C ALA A 43 -3.27 17.25 19.24
N SER A 44 -2.76 18.03 18.28
CA SER A 44 -3.56 18.59 17.17
C SER A 44 -3.21 17.99 15.80
N VAL A 45 -1.93 17.68 15.56
CA VAL A 45 -1.46 16.97 14.35
C VAL A 45 -0.55 15.83 14.79
N PRO A 46 -1.01 14.57 14.70
CA PRO A 46 -0.19 13.44 15.11
C PRO A 46 1.02 13.31 14.19
N THR A 47 2.20 13.58 14.74
CA THR A 47 3.48 13.47 14.03
C THR A 47 4.24 12.28 14.58
N LEU A 48 4.83 11.47 13.68
CA LEU A 48 5.65 10.33 14.10
C LEU A 48 6.91 10.85 14.80
N ASP A 49 7.07 10.55 16.08
CA ASP A 49 8.26 10.95 16.84
C ASP A 49 9.46 10.11 16.39
N ARG A 50 10.42 10.75 15.72
CA ARG A 50 11.64 10.10 15.21
C ARG A 50 12.49 9.50 16.32
N ASN A 51 12.53 10.11 17.50
CA ASN A 51 13.33 9.66 18.63
C ASN A 51 12.72 8.42 19.30
N GLN A 52 11.41 8.32 19.33
CA GLN A 52 10.70 7.12 19.80
C GLN A 52 10.78 6.01 18.76
N PHE A 53 10.55 6.34 17.48
CA PHE A 53 10.58 5.37 16.39
C PHE A 53 11.97 4.74 16.18
N SER A 54 13.04 5.54 16.28
CA SER A 54 14.42 5.04 16.12
C SER A 54 14.90 4.14 17.25
N LYS A 55 14.21 4.12 18.40
CA LYS A 55 14.52 3.23 19.54
C LYS A 55 13.88 1.86 19.44
N ILE A 56 13.02 1.63 18.44
CA ILE A 56 12.39 0.34 18.25
C ILE A 56 13.46 -0.66 17.81
N SER A 57 13.76 -1.62 18.68
CA SER A 57 14.59 -2.77 18.30
C SER A 57 13.74 -3.72 17.45
N ILE A 58 14.21 -4.00 16.25
CA ILE A 58 13.57 -4.94 15.33
C ILE A 58 14.57 -6.01 14.94
N VAL A 59 14.11 -7.26 14.89
CA VAL A 59 14.88 -8.36 14.33
C VAL A 59 14.60 -8.38 12.83
N ILE A 60 15.67 -8.26 12.03
CA ILE A 60 15.57 -8.24 10.57
C ILE A 60 16.12 -9.57 10.04
N PRO A 61 15.31 -10.35 9.29
CA PRO A 61 15.77 -11.61 8.72
C PRO A 61 16.78 -11.38 7.59
N PRO A 62 17.51 -12.41 7.15
CA PRO A 62 18.41 -12.32 5.99
C PRO A 62 17.70 -11.84 4.73
N TYR A 63 18.41 -11.16 3.83
CA TYR A 63 17.82 -10.55 2.64
C TYR A 63 17.02 -11.54 1.77
N ASN A 64 17.51 -12.77 1.60
CA ASN A 64 16.80 -13.80 0.85
C ASN A 64 15.41 -14.12 1.44
N GLU A 65 15.31 -14.23 2.76
CA GLU A 65 14.04 -14.47 3.44
C GLU A 65 13.11 -13.25 3.33
N GLN A 66 13.65 -12.03 3.40
CA GLN A 66 12.88 -10.81 3.14
C GLN A 66 12.28 -10.80 1.73
N THR A 67 13.05 -11.24 0.73
CA THR A 67 12.60 -11.34 -0.66
C THR A 67 11.47 -12.36 -0.81
N GLU A 68 11.60 -13.55 -0.24
CA GLU A 68 10.55 -14.58 -0.30
C GLU A 68 9.24 -14.11 0.37
N ILE A 69 9.33 -13.53 1.57
CA ILE A 69 8.18 -12.95 2.28
C ILE A 69 7.52 -11.87 1.43
N ALA A 70 8.32 -10.94 0.89
CA ALA A 70 7.81 -9.85 0.09
C ALA A 70 7.16 -10.31 -1.23
N ASN A 71 7.70 -11.35 -1.86
CA ASN A 71 7.14 -11.93 -3.06
C ASN A 71 5.77 -12.55 -2.79
N HIS A 72 5.66 -13.39 -1.74
CA HIS A 72 4.39 -14.00 -1.36
C HIS A 72 3.30 -12.97 -1.03
N LEU A 73 3.63 -11.96 -0.21
CA LEU A 73 2.69 -10.90 0.14
C LEU A 73 2.31 -10.05 -1.09
N SER A 74 3.28 -9.75 -1.96
CA SER A 74 3.00 -9.01 -3.19
C SER A 74 2.08 -9.78 -4.14
N THR A 75 2.18 -11.11 -4.22
CA THR A 75 1.25 -11.93 -5.02
C THR A 75 -0.17 -11.87 -4.46
N ILE A 76 -0.32 -11.89 -3.14
CA ILE A 76 -1.62 -11.76 -2.49
C ILE A 76 -2.24 -10.39 -2.79
N ASP A 77 -1.48 -9.30 -2.67
CA ASP A 77 -1.95 -7.96 -3.00
C ASP A 77 -2.35 -7.80 -4.47
N GLN A 78 -1.58 -8.41 -5.38
CA GLN A 78 -1.95 -8.44 -6.80
C GLN A 78 -3.27 -9.15 -7.01
N LYS A 79 -3.50 -10.28 -6.32
CA LYS A 79 -4.76 -11.02 -6.38
C LYS A 79 -5.93 -10.20 -5.82
N ILE A 80 -5.74 -9.53 -4.69
CA ILE A 80 -6.76 -8.63 -4.11
C ILE A 80 -7.08 -7.50 -5.09
N THR A 81 -6.06 -6.87 -5.67
CA THR A 81 -6.23 -5.78 -6.64
C THR A 81 -7.02 -6.24 -7.87
N LEU A 82 -6.69 -7.43 -8.39
CA LEU A 82 -7.38 -8.03 -9.52
C LEU A 82 -8.87 -8.28 -9.20
N HIS A 83 -9.17 -8.88 -8.05
CA HIS A 83 -10.56 -9.16 -7.66
C HIS A 83 -11.36 -7.87 -7.41
N THR A 84 -10.76 -6.88 -6.75
CA THR A 84 -11.40 -5.56 -6.52
C THR A 84 -11.70 -4.86 -7.85
N SER A 85 -10.77 -4.90 -8.80
CA SER A 85 -10.98 -4.35 -10.15
C SER A 85 -12.10 -5.06 -10.91
N LYS A 86 -12.13 -6.41 -10.86
CA LYS A 86 -13.21 -7.20 -11.47
C LYS A 86 -14.57 -6.87 -10.85
N LYS A 87 -14.65 -6.81 -9.52
CA LYS A 87 -15.86 -6.43 -8.79
C LYS A 87 -16.37 -5.05 -9.24
N ARG A 88 -15.48 -4.05 -9.26
CA ARG A 88 -15.83 -2.69 -9.70
C ARG A 88 -16.40 -2.67 -11.12
N LYS A 89 -15.77 -3.41 -12.05
CA LYS A 89 -16.25 -3.51 -13.43
C LYS A 89 -17.62 -4.18 -13.53
N LEU A 90 -17.87 -5.21 -12.73
CA LEU A 90 -19.17 -5.89 -12.71
C LEU A 90 -20.27 -4.99 -12.13
N GLU A 91 -19.96 -4.24 -11.07
CA GLU A 91 -20.89 -3.26 -10.49
C GLU A 91 -21.21 -2.13 -11.48
N GLU A 92 -20.20 -1.66 -12.23
CA GLU A 92 -20.37 -0.66 -13.28
C GLU A 92 -21.24 -1.19 -14.43
N LEU A 93 -20.95 -2.39 -14.93
CA LEU A 93 -21.76 -3.06 -15.95
C LEU A 93 -23.21 -3.24 -15.50
N PHE A 94 -23.43 -3.72 -14.27
CA PHE A 94 -24.76 -3.90 -13.72
C PHE A 94 -25.53 -2.57 -13.67
N ARG A 95 -24.88 -1.47 -13.25
CA ARG A 95 -25.50 -0.14 -13.24
C ARG A 95 -25.87 0.34 -14.63
N THR A 96 -25.00 0.14 -15.62
CA THR A 96 -25.29 0.51 -17.02
C THR A 96 -26.47 -0.27 -17.57
N LEU A 97 -26.49 -1.61 -17.39
CA LEU A 97 -27.59 -2.45 -17.86
C LEU A 97 -28.91 -2.09 -17.17
N LEU A 98 -28.88 -1.86 -15.86
CA LEU A 98 -30.06 -1.43 -15.12
C LEU A 98 -30.59 -0.08 -15.63
N HIS A 99 -29.69 0.86 -15.93
CA HIS A 99 -30.08 2.15 -16.49
C HIS A 99 -30.77 1.99 -17.85
N GLN A 100 -30.19 1.22 -18.78
CA GLN A 100 -30.75 0.96 -20.10
C GLN A 100 -32.11 0.26 -20.06
N LEU A 101 -32.30 -0.63 -19.09
CA LEU A 101 -33.57 -1.31 -18.85
C LEU A 101 -34.63 -0.31 -18.33
N MET A 102 -34.25 0.57 -17.41
CA MET A 102 -35.15 1.58 -16.84
C MET A 102 -35.50 2.70 -17.82
N THR A 103 -34.61 3.03 -18.76
CA THR A 103 -34.87 3.99 -19.84
C THR A 103 -35.58 3.37 -21.05
N ALA A 104 -35.89 2.06 -20.99
CA ALA A 104 -36.49 1.27 -22.07
C ALA A 104 -35.67 1.27 -23.38
N GLU A 105 -34.37 1.60 -23.31
CA GLU A 105 -33.43 1.44 -24.41
C GLU A 105 -33.21 -0.04 -24.75
N ILE A 106 -33.30 -0.91 -23.75
CA ILE A 106 -33.27 -2.37 -23.92
C ILE A 106 -34.51 -2.96 -23.24
N ARG A 107 -35.26 -3.80 -23.96
CA ARG A 107 -36.41 -4.54 -23.41
C ARG A 107 -36.01 -5.95 -23.02
N VAL A 108 -36.50 -6.39 -21.86
CA VAL A 108 -36.21 -7.73 -21.33
C VAL A 108 -36.72 -8.83 -22.26
N ASN A 109 -37.86 -8.64 -22.92
CA ASN A 109 -38.44 -9.62 -23.84
C ASN A 109 -37.61 -9.85 -25.11
N ASP A 110 -36.74 -8.90 -25.47
CA ASP A 110 -35.91 -8.97 -26.68
C ASP A 110 -34.48 -9.47 -26.35
N MET A 111 -34.18 -9.72 -25.06
CA MET A 111 -32.91 -10.32 -24.64
C MET A 111 -32.97 -11.84 -24.71
N ASP A 112 -32.06 -12.45 -25.47
CA ASP A 112 -31.84 -13.89 -25.45
C ASP A 112 -31.20 -14.29 -24.11
N LEU A 113 -32.02 -14.83 -23.20
CA LEU A 113 -31.62 -15.29 -21.87
C LEU A 113 -31.43 -16.81 -21.82
N SER A 114 -31.45 -17.51 -22.96
CA SER A 114 -31.25 -18.97 -23.02
C SER A 114 -29.92 -19.42 -22.40
N PHE A 115 -28.91 -18.54 -22.38
CA PHE A 115 -27.63 -18.81 -21.73
C PHE A 115 -27.71 -18.96 -20.20
N LEU A 116 -28.74 -18.44 -19.53
CA LEU A 116 -28.93 -18.60 -18.09
C LEU A 116 -29.43 -19.99 -17.72
N GLU A 117 -30.22 -20.63 -18.59
CA GLU A 117 -30.69 -22.01 -18.41
C GLU A 117 -29.53 -23.02 -18.50
N ALA A 118 -28.49 -22.70 -19.27
CA ALA A 118 -27.30 -23.53 -19.43
C ALA A 118 -26.34 -23.49 -18.21
N LEU A 119 -26.47 -22.52 -17.31
CA LEU A 119 -25.62 -22.39 -16.11
C LEU A 119 -26.22 -23.04 -14.86
N THR A 120 -27.47 -23.49 -14.92
CA THR A 120 -28.19 -24.15 -13.82
C THR A 120 -28.38 -25.66 -14.04
N SER A 121 -27.85 -26.21 -15.14
CA SER A 121 -27.80 -27.64 -15.48
C SER A 121 -26.40 -28.21 -15.28
#